data_AF-A0A316FUI3-F1
#
_entry.id   AF-A0A316FUI3-F1
#
_cell.length_a   1.000
_cell.length_b   1.000
_cell.length_c   1.000
_cell.angle_alpha   90.00
_cell.angle_beta   90.00
_cell.angle_gamma   90.00
#
_symmetry.space_group_name_H-M   'P 1'
#
loop_
_entity.id
_entity.type
_entity.pdbx_description
1 polymer ?
#
loop_
_entity_poly.entity_id
_entity_poly.type
_entity_poly.pdbx_seq_one_letter_code
_entity_poly.pdbx_strand_id
1 'polypeptide(L)'
;MAQAVLVAVCWLTVLAVSPYRHVPAKVHDIALFVHLGSMVIGFGAVLTVDWFGLLWLAGRRTLADVLSTARGTHVPIWAGFAGLLASGALLGMPAGPKALAVLVIGINGVYAAVLLRELGRHPRPPTFLLVRAGLATTISQAAWWTALVLGYLNSRGR
;
A
#
# COMPACT_ATOMS: atom_id res chain seq x y z
N MET A 1 -0.04 12.43 12.03
CA MET A 1 1.03 12.02 12.98
C MET A 1 0.70 10.67 13.63
N ALA A 2 -0.37 10.55 14.43
CA ALA A 2 -0.72 9.28 15.10
C ALA A 2 -0.82 8.04 14.18
N GLN A 3 -1.47 8.16 13.01
CA GLN A 3 -1.59 7.05 12.05
C GLN A 3 -0.24 6.59 11.47
N ALA A 4 0.67 7.53 11.21
CA ALA A 4 2.00 7.19 10.69
C ALA A 4 2.86 6.48 11.74
N VAL A 5 2.74 6.90 13.00
CA VAL A 5 3.37 6.22 14.14
C VAL A 5 2.81 4.81 14.29
N LEU A 6 1.49 4.64 14.21
CA LEU A 6 0.85 3.33 14.26
C LEU A 6 1.37 2.40 13.15
N VAL A 7 1.45 2.89 11.91
CA VAL A 7 2.03 2.13 10.79
C VAL A 7 3.46 1.70 11.09
N ALA A 8 4.30 2.63 11.56
CA ALA A 8 5.69 2.34 11.88
C ALA A 8 5.81 1.31 13.00
N VAL A 9 4.99 1.42 14.05
CA VAL A 9 4.96 0.47 15.17
C VAL A 9 4.52 -0.91 14.69
N CYS A 10 3.40 -1.03 13.97
CA CYS A 10 2.95 -2.31 13.42
C CYS A 10 4.01 -2.95 12.52
N TRP A 11 4.63 -2.15 11.65
CA TRP A 11 5.70 -2.61 10.78
C TRP A 11 6.92 -3.11 11.57
N LEU A 12 7.36 -2.38 12.61
CA LEU A 12 8.44 -2.80 13.50
C LEU A 12 8.09 -4.10 14.24
N THR A 13 6.85 -4.24 14.72
CA THR A 13 6.39 -5.47 15.38
C THR A 13 6.45 -6.67 14.43
N VAL A 14 6.02 -6.50 13.18
CA VAL A 14 6.11 -7.56 12.16
C VAL A 14 7.56 -7.97 11.93
N LEU A 15 8.47 -7.01 11.78
CA LEU A 15 9.89 -7.29 11.60
C LEU A 15 10.52 -7.99 12.80
N ALA A 16 10.17 -7.57 14.01
CA ALA A 16 10.73 -8.15 15.24
C ALA A 16 10.28 -9.61 15.44
N VAL A 17 9.05 -9.95 15.06
CA VAL A 17 8.49 -11.30 15.26
C VAL A 17 8.89 -12.28 14.14
N SER A 18 9.10 -11.79 12.92
CA SER A 18 9.34 -12.61 11.72
C SER A 18 10.49 -13.64 11.85
N PRO A 19 11.66 -13.34 12.46
CA PRO A 19 12.78 -14.29 12.57
C PRO A 19 12.50 -15.50 13.48
N TYR A 20 11.55 -15.39 14.41
CA TYR A 20 11.34 -16.38 15.47
C TYR A 20 10.22 -17.38 15.17
N ARG A 21 9.67 -17.36 13.95
CA ARG A 21 8.50 -18.16 13.60
C ARG A 21 8.88 -19.45 12.88
N HIS A 22 8.86 -20.55 13.63
CA HIS A 22 8.68 -21.89 13.05
C HIS A 22 7.19 -22.10 12.80
N VAL A 23 6.76 -21.94 11.55
CA VAL A 23 5.35 -22.05 11.18
C VAL A 23 5.07 -23.43 10.59
N PRO A 24 4.06 -24.18 11.09
CA PRO A 24 3.65 -25.44 10.48
C PRO A 24 3.24 -25.24 9.01
N ALA A 25 3.51 -26.22 8.14
CA ALA A 25 3.23 -26.12 6.70
C ALA A 25 1.80 -25.65 6.38
N LYS A 26 0.79 -26.20 7.06
CA LYS A 26 -0.62 -25.80 6.88
C LYS A 26 -0.85 -24.31 7.19
N VAL A 27 -0.21 -23.78 8.23
CA VAL A 27 -0.35 -22.37 8.62
C VAL A 27 0.38 -21.48 7.62
N HIS A 28 1.52 -21.94 7.11
CA HIS A 28 2.25 -21.25 6.04
C HIS A 28 1.39 -21.11 4.78
N ASP A 29 0.72 -22.18 4.33
CA ASP A 29 -0.10 -22.15 3.11
C ASP A 29 -1.32 -21.23 3.25
N ILE A 30 -1.98 -21.27 4.40
CA ILE A 30 -3.08 -20.34 4.72
C ILE A 30 -2.57 -18.90 4.74
N ALA A 31 -1.43 -18.65 5.39
CA ALA A 31 -0.81 -17.33 5.43
C ALA A 31 -0.46 -16.83 4.02
N LEU A 32 0.06 -17.70 3.15
CA LEU A 32 0.37 -17.37 1.76
C LEU A 32 -0.89 -17.03 0.96
N PHE A 33 -1.95 -17.83 1.09
CA PHE A 33 -3.23 -17.54 0.44
C PHE A 33 -3.80 -16.19 0.89
N VAL A 34 -3.82 -15.94 2.20
CA VAL A 34 -4.26 -14.65 2.77
C VAL A 34 -3.37 -13.51 2.29
N HIS A 35 -2.05 -13.71 2.19
CA HIS A 35 -1.10 -12.71 1.70
C HIS A 35 -1.41 -12.32 0.25
N LEU A 36 -1.60 -13.30 -0.63
CA LEU A 36 -1.92 -13.07 -2.04
C LEU A 36 -3.30 -12.42 -2.21
N GLY A 37 -4.31 -12.88 -1.46
CA GLY A 37 -5.63 -12.24 -1.46
C GLY A 37 -5.57 -10.78 -1.00
N SER A 38 -4.82 -10.52 0.08
CA SER A 38 -4.58 -9.17 0.60
C SER A 38 -3.84 -8.27 -0.39
N MET A 39 -2.91 -8.86 -1.15
CA MET A 39 -2.22 -8.18 -2.25
C MET A 39 -3.19 -7.75 -3.35
N VAL A 40 -4.06 -8.67 -3.80
CA VAL A 40 -5.08 -8.37 -4.82
C VAL A 40 -6.04 -7.27 -4.33
N ILE A 41 -6.51 -7.36 -3.09
CA ILE A 41 -7.43 -6.35 -2.52
C ILE A 41 -6.74 -5.00 -2.38
N GLY A 42 -5.57 -4.96 -1.74
CA GLY A 42 -4.86 -3.73 -1.42
C GLY A 42 -4.29 -3.06 -2.67
N PHE A 43 -3.43 -3.77 -3.40
CA PHE A 43 -2.79 -3.21 -4.59
C PHE A 43 -3.75 -3.04 -5.76
N GLY A 44 -4.71 -3.95 -5.94
CA GLY A 44 -5.77 -3.79 -6.95
C GLY A 44 -6.59 -2.52 -6.73
N ALA A 45 -6.87 -2.19 -5.47
CA ALA A 45 -7.54 -0.95 -5.11
C ALA A 45 -6.67 0.29 -5.41
N VAL A 46 -5.36 0.24 -5.16
CA VAL A 46 -4.40 1.29 -5.57
C VAL A 46 -4.38 1.46 -7.09
N LEU A 47 -4.25 0.38 -7.85
CA LEU A 47 -4.26 0.39 -9.31
C LEU A 47 -5.56 0.95 -9.89
N THR A 48 -6.69 0.71 -9.21
CA THR A 48 -7.98 1.29 -9.61
C THR A 48 -7.98 2.81 -9.50
N VAL A 49 -7.43 3.37 -8.41
CA VAL A 49 -7.30 4.83 -8.25
C VAL A 49 -6.38 5.41 -9.31
N ASP A 50 -5.26 4.75 -9.56
CA ASP A 50 -4.27 5.22 -10.53
C ASP A 50 -4.82 5.15 -11.96
N TRP A 51 -5.61 4.13 -12.29
CA TRP A 51 -6.32 4.04 -13.56
C TRP A 51 -7.27 5.22 -13.77
N PHE A 52 -8.07 5.59 -12.76
CA PHE A 52 -8.92 6.77 -12.84
C PHE A 52 -8.10 8.06 -12.94
N GLY A 53 -6.96 8.13 -12.26
CA GLY A 53 -6.00 9.24 -12.41
C GLY A 53 -5.49 9.38 -13.83
N LEU A 54 -5.11 8.28 -14.48
CA LEU A 54 -4.70 8.26 -15.89
C LEU A 54 -5.83 8.68 -16.84
N LEU A 55 -7.05 8.19 -16.60
CA LEU A 55 -8.23 8.61 -17.38
C LEU A 55 -8.52 10.11 -17.23
N TRP A 56 -8.31 10.67 -16.04
CA TRP A 56 -8.43 12.11 -15.82
C TRP A 56 -7.36 12.89 -16.59
N LEU A 57 -6.10 12.46 -16.55
CA LEU A 57 -5.01 13.07 -17.34
C LEU A 57 -5.27 12.98 -18.85
N ALA A 58 -5.93 11.91 -19.30
CA ALA A 58 -6.36 11.75 -20.69
C ALA A 58 -7.64 12.53 -21.05
N GLY A 59 -8.19 13.33 -20.13
CA GLY A 59 -9.42 14.11 -20.34
C GLY A 59 -10.72 13.27 -20.42
N ARG A 60 -10.67 11.99 -20.04
CA ARG A 60 -11.79 11.04 -20.10
C ARG A 60 -12.62 10.99 -18.81
N ARG A 61 -12.10 11.52 -17.70
CA ARG A 61 -12.75 11.59 -16.39
C ARG A 61 -12.47 12.92 -15.71
N THR A 62 -13.30 13.28 -14.74
CA THR A 62 -13.11 14.48 -13.93
C THR A 62 -12.20 14.18 -12.73
N LEU A 63 -11.59 15.22 -12.15
CA LEU A 63 -10.87 15.05 -10.88
C LEU A 63 -11.81 14.58 -9.76
N ALA A 64 -13.08 14.99 -9.79
CA ALA A 64 -14.08 14.53 -8.84
C ALA A 64 -14.29 13.00 -8.90
N ASP A 65 -14.25 12.40 -10.09
CA ASP A 65 -14.31 10.94 -10.25
C ASP A 65 -13.11 10.24 -9.61
N VAL A 66 -11.91 10.80 -9.77
CA VAL A 66 -10.68 10.28 -9.15
C VAL A 66 -10.78 10.33 -7.64
N LEU A 67 -11.18 11.49 -7.07
CA LEU A 67 -11.31 11.66 -5.62
C LEU A 67 -12.42 10.78 -5.05
N SER A 68 -13.52 10.59 -5.78
CA SER A 68 -14.61 9.68 -5.40
C SER A 68 -14.12 8.23 -5.35
N THR A 69 -13.40 7.80 -6.39
CA THR A 69 -12.79 6.47 -6.45
C THR A 69 -11.80 6.26 -5.32
N ALA A 70 -10.89 7.21 -5.08
CA ALA A 70 -9.92 7.17 -3.98
C ALA A 70 -10.57 7.09 -2.59
N ARG A 71 -11.72 7.74 -2.39
CA ARG A 71 -12.50 7.60 -1.14
C ARG A 71 -13.12 6.21 -1.04
N GLY A 72 -13.72 5.70 -2.10
CA GLY A 72 -14.35 4.38 -2.14
C GLY A 72 -13.35 3.24 -1.94
N THR A 73 -12.12 3.39 -2.44
CA THR A 73 -11.06 2.37 -2.33
C THR A 73 -10.24 2.49 -1.04
N HIS A 74 -10.48 3.50 -0.20
CA HIS A 74 -9.70 3.70 1.01
C HIS A 74 -9.73 2.49 1.96
N VAL A 75 -10.92 1.93 2.19
CA VAL A 75 -11.11 0.74 3.03
C VAL A 75 -10.38 -0.48 2.47
N PRO A 76 -10.57 -0.90 1.20
CA PRO A 76 -9.87 -2.07 0.67
C PRO A 76 -8.34 -1.87 0.63
N ILE A 77 -7.83 -0.67 0.38
CA ILE A 77 -6.38 -0.40 0.44
C ILE A 77 -5.83 -0.73 1.83
N TRP A 78 -6.45 -0.20 2.89
CA TRP A 78 -5.98 -0.42 4.26
C TRP A 78 -6.25 -1.84 4.77
N ALA A 79 -7.37 -2.45 4.38
CA ALA A 79 -7.66 -3.85 4.71
C ALA A 79 -6.62 -4.78 4.08
N GLY A 80 -6.32 -4.59 2.78
CA GLY A 80 -5.27 -5.33 2.09
C GLY A 80 -3.89 -5.11 2.71
N PHE A 81 -3.54 -3.86 3.03
CA PHE A 81 -2.26 -3.56 3.70
C PHE A 81 -2.13 -4.22 5.08
N ALA A 82 -3.18 -4.19 5.89
CA ALA A 82 -3.20 -4.85 7.19
C ALA A 82 -3.07 -6.38 7.06
N GLY A 83 -3.79 -6.97 6.10
CA GLY A 83 -3.68 -8.39 5.78
C GLY A 83 -2.27 -8.79 5.32
N LEU A 84 -1.61 -7.95 4.52
CA LEU A 84 -0.22 -8.14 4.09
C LEU A 84 0.77 -8.10 5.26
N LEU A 85 0.61 -7.16 6.20
CA LEU A 85 1.45 -7.10 7.40
C LEU A 85 1.26 -8.33 8.30
N ALA A 86 0.01 -8.70 8.57
CA ALA A 86 -0.32 -9.84 9.44
C ALA A 86 0.18 -11.17 8.85
N SER A 87 -0.12 -11.43 7.57
CA SER A 87 0.36 -12.64 6.88
C SER A 87 1.87 -12.60 6.65
N GLY A 88 2.45 -11.44 6.34
CA GLY A 88 3.89 -11.26 6.16
C GLY A 88 4.70 -11.61 7.41
N ALA A 89 4.15 -11.35 8.61
CA ALA A 89 4.75 -11.77 9.88
C ALA A 89 4.86 -13.29 9.99
N LEU A 90 3.87 -14.04 9.48
CA LEU A 90 3.86 -15.50 9.48
C LEU A 90 4.76 -16.10 8.39
N LEU A 91 4.93 -15.39 7.26
CA LEU A 91 5.78 -15.83 6.14
C LEU A 91 7.27 -15.48 6.33
N GLY A 92 7.61 -14.84 7.44
CA GLY A 92 8.98 -14.46 7.78
C GLY A 92 9.50 -13.34 6.90
N MET A 93 8.92 -12.14 7.03
CA MET A 93 9.35 -10.95 6.30
C MET A 93 10.81 -10.60 6.64
N PRO A 94 11.73 -10.61 5.65
CA PRO A 94 13.13 -10.29 5.90
C PRO A 94 13.33 -8.80 6.11
N ALA A 95 14.26 -8.44 7.01
CA ALA A 95 14.80 -7.08 7.07
C ALA A 95 15.53 -6.75 5.75
N GLY A 96 15.43 -5.49 5.31
CA GLY A 96 16.07 -5.01 4.08
C GLY A 96 15.13 -4.24 3.16
N PRO A 97 15.48 -4.10 1.87
CA PRO A 97 14.77 -3.20 0.94
C PRO A 97 13.29 -3.53 0.76
N LYS A 98 12.89 -4.82 0.83
CA LYS A 98 11.47 -5.22 0.80
C LYS A 98 10.71 -4.62 1.98
N ALA A 99 11.23 -4.78 3.20
CA ALA A 99 10.59 -4.26 4.39
C ALA A 99 10.51 -2.72 4.34
N LEU A 100 11.57 -2.05 3.89
CA LEU A 100 11.56 -0.60 3.70
C LEU A 100 10.49 -0.17 2.70
N ALA A 101 10.33 -0.87 1.58
CA ALA A 101 9.27 -0.60 0.62
C ALA A 101 7.86 -0.73 1.25
N VAL A 102 7.64 -1.76 2.08
CA VAL A 102 6.37 -1.92 2.84
C VAL A 102 6.13 -0.76 3.80
N LEU A 103 7.17 -0.26 4.48
CA LEU A 103 7.05 0.93 5.33
C LEU A 103 6.67 2.16 4.51
N VAL A 104 7.34 2.37 3.37
CA VAL A 104 7.05 3.48 2.46
C VAL A 104 5.60 3.43 1.97
N ILE A 105 5.08 2.25 1.60
CA ILE A 105 3.65 2.08 1.24
C ILE A 105 2.74 2.61 2.35
N GLY A 106 2.96 2.18 3.59
CA GLY A 106 2.11 2.57 4.72
C GLY A 106 2.20 4.06 5.04
N ILE A 107 3.40 4.62 5.13
CA ILE A 107 3.61 6.05 5.46
C ILE A 107 3.09 6.94 4.34
N ASN A 108 3.38 6.60 3.08
CA ASN A 108 2.87 7.32 1.92
C ASN A 108 1.33 7.20 1.83
N GLY A 109 0.74 6.06 2.20
CA GLY A 109 -0.71 5.88 2.29
C GLY A 109 -1.38 6.82 3.31
N VAL A 110 -0.77 7.03 4.48
CA VAL A 110 -1.25 8.04 5.46
C VAL A 110 -1.17 9.45 4.87
N TYR A 111 -0.05 9.76 4.21
CA TYR A 111 0.13 11.05 3.55
C TYR A 111 -0.87 11.29 2.41
N ALA A 112 -1.11 10.28 1.56
CA ALA A 112 -2.09 10.31 0.49
C ALA A 112 -3.52 10.52 1.01
N ALA A 113 -3.88 9.93 2.16
CA ALA A 113 -5.17 10.15 2.80
C ALA A 113 -5.35 11.60 3.27
N VAL A 114 -4.27 12.25 3.75
CA VAL A 114 -4.28 13.68 4.08
C VAL A 114 -4.45 14.51 2.82
N LEU A 115 -3.69 14.21 1.76
CA LEU A 115 -3.81 14.92 0.47
C LEU A 115 -5.20 14.77 -0.15
N LEU A 116 -5.81 13.59 -0.09
CA LEU A 116 -7.16 13.34 -0.60
C LEU A 116 -8.19 14.24 0.09
N ARG A 117 -8.10 14.38 1.41
CA ARG A 117 -8.97 15.30 2.17
C ARG A 117 -8.75 16.74 1.77
N GLU A 118 -7.49 17.14 1.58
CA GLU A 118 -7.16 18.51 1.19
C GLU A 118 -7.63 18.86 -0.22
N LEU A 119 -7.37 17.99 -1.20
CA LEU A 119 -7.87 18.13 -2.56
C LEU A 119 -9.40 18.24 -2.60
N GLY A 120 -10.09 17.47 -1.74
CA GLY A 120 -11.55 17.52 -1.63
C GLY A 120 -12.13 18.83 -1.11
N ARG A 121 -11.32 19.70 -0.48
CA ARG A 121 -11.75 21.03 0.00
C ARG A 121 -11.73 22.10 -1.09
N HIS A 122 -11.07 21.84 -2.21
CA HIS A 122 -10.93 22.79 -3.29
C HIS A 122 -11.71 22.34 -4.53
N PRO A 123 -12.72 23.10 -4.98
CA PRO A 123 -13.41 22.83 -6.25
C PRO A 123 -12.45 22.82 -7.45
N ARG A 124 -11.41 23.66 -7.38
CA ARG A 124 -10.28 23.70 -8.33
C ARG A 124 -8.98 23.69 -7.53
N PRO A 125 -8.36 22.51 -7.31
CA PRO A 125 -7.15 22.43 -6.51
C PRO A 125 -5.99 23.18 -7.15
N PRO A 126 -5.17 23.91 -6.37
CA PRO A 126 -3.97 24.55 -6.89
C PRO A 126 -2.97 23.50 -7.41
N THR A 127 -2.22 23.87 -8.45
CA THR A 127 -1.26 22.99 -9.15
C THR A 127 -0.27 22.30 -8.20
N PHE A 128 0.18 22.99 -7.14
CA PHE A 128 1.11 22.39 -6.18
C PHE A 128 0.53 21.16 -5.45
N LEU A 129 -0.78 21.15 -5.15
CA LEU A 129 -1.43 19.99 -4.55
C LEU A 129 -1.53 18.84 -5.54
N LEU A 130 -1.79 19.13 -6.82
CA LEU A 130 -1.81 18.13 -7.88
C LEU A 130 -0.43 17.50 -8.09
N VAL A 131 0.64 18.31 -8.07
CA VAL A 131 2.02 17.82 -8.12
C VAL A 131 2.33 16.92 -6.93
N ARG A 132 1.96 17.33 -5.71
CA ARG A 132 2.14 16.50 -4.50
C ARG A 132 1.37 15.19 -4.56
N ALA A 133 0.17 15.20 -5.13
CA ALA A 133 -0.62 13.99 -5.36
C ALA A 133 0.04 13.07 -6.39
N GLY A 134 0.51 13.62 -7.51
CA GLY A 134 1.27 12.88 -8.52
C GLY A 134 2.53 12.23 -7.93
N LEU A 135 3.31 12.97 -7.12
CA LEU A 135 4.46 12.43 -6.42
C LEU A 135 4.09 11.30 -5.45
N ALA A 136 3.01 11.48 -4.67
CA ALA A 136 2.52 10.44 -3.76
C ALA A 136 2.10 9.17 -4.52
N THR A 137 1.44 9.30 -5.66
CA THR A 137 1.10 8.18 -6.54
C THR A 137 2.34 7.49 -7.09
N THR A 138 3.33 8.23 -7.60
CA THR A 138 4.58 7.65 -8.12
C THR A 138 5.36 6.90 -7.04
N ILE A 139 5.48 7.48 -5.84
CA ILE A 139 6.14 6.84 -4.69
C ILE A 139 5.38 5.55 -4.31
N SER A 140 4.05 5.60 -4.28
CA SER A 140 3.21 4.43 -4.02
C SER A 140 3.52 3.31 -5.00
N GLN A 141 3.47 3.59 -6.31
CA GLN A 141 3.73 2.61 -7.36
C GLN A 141 5.14 2.02 -7.26
N ALA A 142 6.17 2.86 -7.12
CA ALA A 142 7.53 2.39 -6.95
C ALA A 142 7.68 1.46 -5.74
N ALA A 143 7.07 1.80 -4.61
CA ALA A 143 7.14 1.00 -3.39
C ALA A 143 6.38 -0.33 -3.51
N TRP A 144 5.16 -0.32 -4.07
CA TRP A 144 4.38 -1.54 -4.31
C TRP A 144 5.11 -2.51 -5.25
N TRP A 145 5.61 -2.03 -6.39
CA TRP A 145 6.37 -2.86 -7.32
C TRP A 145 7.67 -3.38 -6.71
N THR A 146 8.39 -2.56 -5.95
CA THR A 146 9.60 -2.99 -5.24
C THR A 146 9.29 -4.11 -4.24
N ALA A 147 8.24 -3.95 -3.42
CA ALA A 147 7.85 -4.96 -2.44
C ALA A 147 7.42 -6.28 -3.11
N LEU A 148 6.70 -6.19 -4.24
CA LEU A 148 6.26 -7.34 -5.02
C LEU A 148 7.44 -8.09 -5.66
N VAL A 149 8.30 -7.38 -6.38
CA VAL A 149 9.46 -7.97 -7.07
C VAL A 149 10.41 -8.61 -6.07
N LEU A 150 10.79 -7.91 -5.00
CA LEU A 150 11.65 -8.48 -3.97
C LEU A 150 10.97 -9.63 -3.22
N GLY A 151 9.65 -9.59 -3.06
CA GLY A 151 8.89 -10.70 -2.50
C GLY A 151 9.00 -11.97 -3.33
N TYR A 152 8.84 -11.83 -4.64
CA TYR A 152 9.02 -12.92 -5.59
C TYR A 152 10.46 -13.45 -5.61
N LEU A 153 11.47 -12.58 -5.70
CA LEU A 153 12.88 -12.98 -5.69
C LEU A 153 13.24 -13.74 -4.40
N ASN A 154 12.78 -13.26 -3.24
CA ASN A 154 13.04 -13.92 -1.95
C ASN A 154 12.36 -15.29 -1.83
N SER A 155 11.24 -15.52 -2.52
CA SER A 155 10.58 -16.83 -2.55
C SER A 155 11.27 -17.86 -3.44
N ARG A 156 12.14 -17.42 -4.37
CA ARG A 156 12.92 -18.29 -5.27
C ARG A 156 14.29 -18.67 -4.75
N GLY A 157 14.85 -17.85 -3.86
CA GLY A 157 16.16 -18.11 -3.23
C GLY A 157 16.09 -18.98 -1.97
N ARG A 158 14.91 -19.47 -1.61
CA ARG A 158 14.67 -20.49 -0.59
C ARG A 158 14.40 -21.82 -1.29
#